data_AF-A0A4Z2H404-F1
#
_entry.id   AF-A0A4Z2H404-F1
#
_cell.length_a   1.000
_cell.length_b   1.000
_cell.length_c   1.000
_cell.angle_alpha   90.00
_cell.angle_beta   90.00
_cell.angle_gamma   90.00
#
_symmetry.space_group_name_H-M   'P 1'
#
loop_
_entity.id
_entity.type
_entity.pdbx_description
1 polymer ?
#
loop_
_entity_poly.entity_id
_entity_poly.type
_entity_poly.pdbx_seq_one_letter_code
_entity_poly.pdbx_strand_id
1 'polypeptide(L)'
;MNFVDPKEYNYPGLVRKNRYKTILPNTHSRVILKSQDEDDFLATYINANYLKGYGDEQCAYIATQGPTVNTVGDFWRMVWQERCPIIVMITNLEEKNEKCAEYWPEDTVTHEGIEITVVTVTQEDDYSLRVFTLKVTHRKIG
;
A
#
# COMPACT_ATOMS: atom_id res chain seq x y z
N MET A 1 -3.54 -5.28 24.06
CA MET A 1 -3.39 -4.50 22.80
C MET A 1 -1.98 -4.74 22.32
N ASN A 2 -1.82 -5.45 21.19
CA ASN A 2 -0.52 -5.82 20.64
C ASN A 2 -0.02 -4.68 19.75
N PHE A 3 0.42 -3.59 20.37
CA PHE A 3 1.16 -2.55 19.66
C PHE A 3 2.63 -2.99 19.58
N VAL A 4 3.21 -2.89 18.38
CA VAL A 4 4.64 -3.13 18.19
C VAL A 4 5.44 -2.07 18.94
N ASP A 5 6.48 -2.47 19.66
CA ASP A 5 7.40 -1.50 20.27
C ASP A 5 8.14 -0.77 19.12
N PRO A 6 8.09 0.57 19.02
CA PRO A 6 8.83 1.31 17.99
C PRO A 6 10.33 0.99 17.93
N LYS A 7 10.92 0.48 19.02
CA LYS A 7 12.31 -0.02 19.04
C LYS A 7 12.54 -1.21 18.12
N GLU A 8 11.51 -2.00 17.80
CA GLU A 8 11.60 -3.10 16.83
C GLU A 8 11.83 -2.60 15.39
N TYR A 9 11.52 -1.32 15.12
CA TYR A 9 11.63 -0.69 13.82
C TYR A 9 12.61 0.49 13.85
N ASN A 10 13.84 0.25 14.30
CA ASN A 10 14.90 1.28 14.35
C ASN A 10 15.77 1.27 13.09
N TYR A 11 15.19 1.68 11.95
CA TYR A 11 15.90 1.80 10.67
C TYR A 11 15.96 3.27 10.21
N PRO A 12 17.16 3.79 9.84
CA PRO A 12 17.29 5.14 9.29
C PRO A 12 16.32 5.35 8.11
N GLY A 13 15.62 6.48 8.07
CA GLY A 13 14.68 6.81 6.97
C GLY A 13 13.28 6.21 7.10
N LEU A 14 13.06 5.18 7.93
CA LEU A 14 11.77 4.50 8.06
C LEU A 14 10.62 5.40 8.49
N VAL A 15 10.92 6.44 9.27
CA VAL A 15 9.94 7.45 9.71
C VAL A 15 9.22 8.12 8.52
N ARG A 16 9.83 8.15 7.33
CA ARG A 16 9.23 8.71 6.11
C ARG A 16 8.20 7.79 5.45
N LYS A 17 8.19 6.50 5.81
CA LYS A 17 7.24 5.49 5.29
C LYS A 17 6.03 5.26 6.21
N ASN A 18 6.01 5.89 7.39
CA ASN A 18 4.95 5.74 8.38
C ASN A 18 4.19 7.05 8.58
N ARG A 19 2.87 7.02 8.38
CA ARG A 19 2.01 8.19 8.65
C ARG A 19 1.96 8.52 10.14
N TYR A 20 1.94 7.49 11.00
CA TYR A 20 1.95 7.64 12.45
C TYR A 20 3.11 6.83 13.06
N LYS A 21 3.94 7.50 13.86
CA LYS A 21 5.14 6.88 14.47
C LYS A 21 4.83 5.72 15.42
N THR A 22 3.62 5.67 15.95
CA THR A 22 3.18 4.70 16.95
C THR A 22 2.30 3.59 16.38
N ILE A 23 1.93 3.68 15.09
CA ILE A 23 1.10 2.67 14.42
C ILE A 23 1.99 1.98 13.39
N LEU A 24 2.57 0.85 13.81
CA LEU A 24 3.55 0.10 13.04
C LEU A 24 3.02 -1.31 12.77
N PRO A 25 3.41 -1.94 11.64
CA PRO A 25 2.87 -3.23 11.28
C PRO A 25 3.45 -4.33 12.16
N ASN A 26 2.61 -5.26 12.62
CA ASN A 26 3.04 -6.41 13.42
C ASN A 26 4.05 -7.26 12.64
N THR A 27 5.20 -7.57 13.26
CA THR A 27 6.33 -8.24 12.58
C THR A 27 5.96 -9.61 11.99
N HIS A 28 5.12 -10.38 12.69
CA HIS A 28 4.73 -11.74 12.29
C HIS A 28 3.77 -11.82 11.09
N SER A 29 3.07 -10.73 10.75
CA SER A 29 2.10 -10.71 9.66
C SER A 29 2.31 -9.55 8.70
N ARG A 30 3.44 -8.86 8.77
CA ARG A 30 3.71 -7.71 7.89
C ARG A 30 3.81 -8.17 6.44
N VAL A 31 3.32 -7.32 5.54
CA VAL A 31 3.59 -7.50 4.11
C VAL A 31 5.05 -7.11 3.84
N ILE A 32 5.75 -7.92 3.04
CA ILE A 32 7.14 -7.67 2.64
C ILE A 32 7.14 -7.46 1.13
N LEU A 33 7.59 -6.29 0.68
CA LEU A 33 7.72 -6.00 -0.75
C LEU A 33 8.94 -6.72 -1.32
N LYS A 34 8.77 -7.37 -2.47
CA LYS A 34 9.86 -7.96 -3.26
C LYS A 34 10.69 -6.85 -3.88
N SER A 35 12.00 -6.94 -3.75
CA SER A 35 13.00 -5.98 -4.23
C SER A 35 14.15 -6.75 -4.88
N GLN A 36 14.94 -6.09 -5.73
CA GLN A 36 16.20 -6.68 -6.23
C GLN A 36 17.22 -6.85 -5.10
N ASP A 37 17.22 -5.91 -4.16
CA ASP A 37 17.95 -5.99 -2.91
C ASP A 37 16.98 -6.34 -1.79
N GLU A 38 16.91 -7.63 -1.44
CA GLU A 38 16.02 -8.14 -0.39
C GLU A 38 16.52 -7.79 1.02
N ASP A 39 17.81 -7.47 1.16
CA ASP A 39 18.42 -7.09 2.44
C ASP A 39 18.23 -5.60 2.76
N ASP A 40 17.90 -4.77 1.75
CA ASP A 40 17.45 -3.39 1.99
C ASP A 40 16.06 -3.37 2.64
N PHE A 41 16.07 -3.20 3.97
CA PHE A 41 14.87 -3.10 4.76
C PHE A 41 13.90 -2.01 4.28
N LEU A 42 14.40 -0.84 3.85
CA LEU A 42 13.52 0.24 3.38
C LEU A 42 12.87 -0.10 2.05
N ALA A 43 13.58 -0.78 1.15
CA ALA A 43 13.05 -1.21 -0.15
C ALA A 43 11.99 -2.31 -0.04
N THR A 44 12.07 -3.12 1.01
CA THR A 44 11.13 -4.22 1.30
C THR A 44 10.02 -3.84 2.29
N TYR A 45 10.07 -2.65 2.88
CA TYR A 45 9.10 -2.19 3.88
C TYR A 45 7.86 -1.51 3.27
N ILE A 46 6.70 -1.91 3.80
CA ILE A 46 5.44 -1.16 3.73
C ILE A 46 4.69 -1.30 5.05
N ASN A 47 3.98 -0.27 5.49
CA ASN A 47 3.13 -0.34 6.68
C ASN A 47 1.80 -1.03 6.37
N ALA A 48 1.85 -2.36 6.29
CA ALA A 48 0.71 -3.21 6.01
C ALA A 48 0.85 -4.57 6.69
N ASN A 49 -0.29 -5.19 7.04
CA ASN A 49 -0.37 -6.53 7.61
C ASN A 49 -1.41 -7.39 6.87
N TYR A 50 -1.09 -8.66 6.68
CA TYR A 50 -2.08 -9.67 6.31
C TYR A 50 -3.04 -9.91 7.48
N LEU A 51 -4.33 -10.02 7.15
CA LEU A 51 -5.38 -10.37 8.08
C LEU A 51 -6.09 -11.65 7.61
N LYS A 52 -6.59 -12.41 8.58
CA LYS A 52 -7.41 -13.58 8.32
C LYS A 52 -8.85 -13.20 8.00
N GLY A 53 -9.47 -13.97 7.12
CA GLY A 53 -10.89 -13.91 6.82
C GLY A 53 -11.74 -14.72 7.80
N TYR A 54 -13.01 -14.85 7.46
CA TYR A 54 -13.92 -15.74 8.17
C TYR A 54 -13.44 -17.20 8.09
N GLY A 55 -13.54 -17.96 9.18
CA GLY A 55 -13.13 -19.36 9.21
C GLY A 55 -11.62 -19.60 9.06
N ASP A 56 -10.78 -18.66 9.53
CA ASP A 56 -9.32 -18.74 9.45
C ASP A 56 -8.75 -18.78 8.01
N GLU A 57 -9.48 -18.26 7.04
CA GLU A 57 -8.96 -18.03 5.69
C GLU A 57 -7.71 -17.15 5.76
N GLN A 58 -6.55 -17.69 5.37
CA GLN A 58 -5.28 -16.98 5.48
C GLN A 58 -5.18 -15.87 4.43
N CYS A 59 -4.62 -14.73 4.83
CA CYS A 59 -4.35 -13.59 3.94
C CYS A 59 -5.56 -13.10 3.13
N ALA A 60 -6.78 -13.23 3.67
CA ALA A 60 -8.00 -12.78 3.00
C ALA A 60 -8.03 -11.25 2.78
N TYR A 61 -7.37 -10.50 3.67
CA TYR A 61 -7.26 -9.05 3.55
C TYR A 61 -5.84 -8.56 3.84
N ILE A 62 -5.55 -7.36 3.36
CA ILE A 62 -4.39 -6.58 3.78
C ILE A 62 -4.91 -5.29 4.39
N ALA A 63 -4.61 -5.06 5.68
CA ALA A 63 -4.79 -3.75 6.29
C ALA A 63 -3.52 -2.94 6.12
N THR A 64 -3.64 -1.72 5.60
CA THR A 64 -2.51 -0.81 5.35
C THR A 64 -2.89 0.60 5.75
N GLN A 65 -1.90 1.45 6.06
CA GLN A 65 -2.14 2.88 6.19
C GLN A 65 -2.61 3.50 4.85
N GLY A 66 -3.33 4.62 4.92
CA GLY A 66 -3.55 5.47 3.74
C GLY A 66 -2.21 5.95 3.19
N PRO A 67 -1.90 5.74 1.89
CA PRO A 67 -0.61 6.11 1.31
C PRO A 67 -0.22 7.55 1.63
N THR A 68 1.08 7.76 1.86
CA THR A 68 1.71 9.08 1.89
C THR A 68 2.32 9.36 0.53
N VAL A 69 2.68 10.61 0.25
CA VAL A 69 3.39 10.99 -0.98
C VAL A 69 4.66 10.15 -1.24
N ASN A 70 5.34 9.69 -0.18
CA ASN A 70 6.56 8.89 -0.27
C ASN A 70 6.30 7.39 -0.45
N THR A 71 5.05 6.94 -0.31
CA THR A 71 4.70 5.51 -0.28
C THR A 71 3.66 5.13 -1.33
N VAL A 72 3.29 6.03 -2.25
CA VAL A 72 2.38 5.71 -3.37
C VAL A 72 2.97 4.60 -4.24
N GLY A 73 4.26 4.68 -4.57
CA GLY A 73 4.93 3.63 -5.35
C GLY A 73 4.96 2.27 -4.64
N ASP A 74 5.29 2.26 -3.35
CA ASP A 74 5.25 1.05 -2.52
C ASP A 74 3.85 0.43 -2.42
N PHE A 75 2.82 1.28 -2.34
CA PHE A 75 1.43 0.84 -2.33
C PHE A 75 1.06 0.12 -3.62
N TRP A 76 1.40 0.68 -4.79
CA TRP A 76 1.14 0.01 -6.07
C TRP A 76 2.00 -1.25 -6.28
N ARG A 77 3.24 -1.26 -5.78
CA ARG A 77 4.07 -2.48 -5.73
C ARG A 77 3.37 -3.58 -4.93
N MET A 78 2.81 -3.25 -3.76
CA MET A 78 2.05 -4.20 -2.94
C MET A 78 0.83 -4.74 -3.69
N VAL A 79 0.00 -3.85 -4.24
CA VAL A 79 -1.21 -4.22 -5.00
C VAL A 79 -0.88 -5.17 -6.15
N TRP A 80 0.17 -4.87 -6.92
CA TRP A 80 0.62 -5.71 -8.02
C TRP A 80 1.18 -7.06 -7.54
N GLN A 81 2.06 -7.04 -6.53
CA GLN A 81 2.71 -8.24 -5.99
C GLN A 81 1.68 -9.25 -5.47
N GLU A 82 0.74 -8.77 -4.66
CA GLU A 82 -0.29 -9.58 -4.00
C GLU A 82 -1.47 -9.88 -4.91
N ARG A 83 -1.45 -9.37 -6.15
CA ARG A 83 -2.54 -9.50 -7.12
C ARG A 83 -3.88 -9.05 -6.53
N CYS A 84 -3.87 -7.97 -5.75
CA CYS A 84 -5.05 -7.46 -5.07
C CYS A 84 -6.13 -7.06 -6.09
N PRO A 85 -7.30 -7.73 -6.10
CA PRO A 85 -8.34 -7.44 -7.08
C PRO A 85 -9.18 -6.21 -6.69
N ILE A 86 -9.21 -5.85 -5.41
CA ILE A 86 -10.07 -4.81 -4.86
C ILE A 86 -9.28 -4.00 -3.83
N ILE A 87 -9.45 -2.68 -3.88
CA ILE A 87 -8.96 -1.75 -2.86
C ILE A 87 -10.19 -1.06 -2.27
N VAL A 88 -10.32 -1.10 -0.94
CA VAL A 88 -11.39 -0.40 -0.22
C VAL A 88 -10.77 0.75 0.56
N MET A 89 -11.06 1.99 0.16
CA MET A 89 -10.62 3.21 0.83
C MET A 89 -11.76 3.77 1.67
N ILE A 90 -11.54 3.94 2.98
CA ILE A 90 -12.57 4.33 3.96
C ILE A 90 -12.18 5.66 4.63
N THR A 91 -11.65 6.60 3.85
CA THR A 91 -11.25 7.94 4.31
C THR A 91 -11.38 8.92 3.18
N ASN A 92 -11.60 10.20 3.51
CA ASN A 92 -11.33 11.29 2.58
C ASN A 92 -9.81 11.51 2.47
N LEU A 93 -9.36 12.22 1.41
CA LEU A 93 -7.95 12.63 1.28
C LEU A 93 -7.56 13.58 2.42
N GLU A 94 -8.43 14.56 2.68
CA GLU A 94 -8.31 15.50 3.78
C GLU A 94 -9.58 15.47 4.63
N GLU A 95 -9.37 15.65 5.93
CA GLU A 95 -10.42 15.95 6.89
C GLU A 95 -10.07 17.26 7.61
N LYS A 96 -9.59 17.17 8.86
CA LYS A 96 -8.93 18.29 9.54
C LYS A 96 -7.46 18.44 9.15
N ASN A 97 -6.85 17.33 8.71
CA ASN A 97 -5.48 17.20 8.24
C ASN A 97 -5.47 16.15 7.13
N GLU A 98 -4.37 16.05 6.37
CA GLU A 98 -4.18 15.00 5.37
C GLU A 98 -4.27 13.59 6.02
N LYS A 99 -5.15 12.76 5.47
CA LYS A 99 -5.35 11.36 5.87
C LYS A 99 -4.81 10.38 4.84
N CYS A 100 -4.81 10.76 3.57
CA CYS A 100 -4.34 9.94 2.48
C CYS A 100 -3.87 10.83 1.34
N ALA A 101 -2.74 10.50 0.72
CA ALA A 101 -2.37 11.06 -0.57
C ALA A 101 -3.29 10.48 -1.65
N GLU A 102 -3.60 11.27 -2.68
CA GLU A 102 -4.26 10.75 -3.87
C GLU A 102 -3.28 9.83 -4.59
N TYR A 103 -3.56 8.52 -4.55
CA TYR A 103 -2.66 7.50 -5.08
C TYR A 103 -3.12 6.97 -6.44
N TRP A 104 -4.25 7.42 -6.97
CA TRP A 104 -4.73 7.07 -8.31
C TRP A 104 -4.51 8.24 -9.28
N PRO A 105 -4.25 7.98 -10.57
CA PRO A 105 -4.16 9.04 -11.58
C PRO A 105 -5.56 9.51 -12.01
N GLU A 106 -5.61 10.63 -12.74
CA GLU A 106 -6.80 11.02 -13.50
C GLU A 106 -7.00 10.12 -14.73
N ASP A 107 -5.91 9.79 -15.44
CA ASP A 107 -5.90 8.89 -16.60
C ASP A 107 -4.88 7.77 -16.35
N THR A 108 -3.60 8.04 -16.55
CA THR A 108 -2.54 7.03 -16.45
C THR A 108 -1.31 7.58 -15.73
N VAL A 109 -0.68 6.74 -14.89
CA VAL A 109 0.62 7.03 -14.26
C VAL A 109 1.45 5.75 -14.19
N THR A 110 2.78 5.89 -14.16
CA THR A 110 3.68 4.76 -13.90
C THR A 110 4.38 4.94 -12.56
N HIS A 111 4.29 3.94 -11.69
CA HIS A 111 5.06 3.84 -10.46
C HIS A 111 5.88 2.55 -10.47
N GLU A 112 7.19 2.64 -10.28
CA GLU A 112 8.05 1.46 -10.09
C GLU A 112 7.91 0.42 -11.22
N GLY A 113 7.73 0.87 -12.47
CA GLY A 113 7.54 0.02 -13.65
C GLY A 113 6.14 -0.61 -13.78
N ILE A 114 5.18 -0.19 -12.96
CA ILE A 114 3.77 -0.56 -13.04
C ILE A 114 3.01 0.65 -13.58
N GLU A 115 2.45 0.52 -14.78
CA GLU A 115 1.50 1.46 -15.37
C GLU A 115 0.12 1.19 -14.77
N ILE A 116 -0.49 2.22 -14.20
CA ILE A 116 -1.82 2.22 -13.62
C ILE A 116 -2.68 3.16 -14.46
N THR A 117 -3.75 2.63 -15.04
CA THR A 117 -4.70 3.41 -15.84
C THR A 117 -6.09 3.30 -15.23
N VAL A 118 -6.77 4.43 -15.07
CA VAL A 118 -8.18 4.49 -14.72
C VAL A 118 -9.01 4.29 -15.98
N VAL A 119 -9.77 3.21 -16.03
CA VAL A 119 -10.62 2.87 -17.17
C VAL A 119 -11.98 3.54 -17.05
N THR A 120 -12.59 3.47 -15.87
CA THR A 120 -13.89 4.09 -15.59
C THR A 120 -13.95 4.62 -14.17
N VAL A 121 -14.72 5.69 -14.00
CA VAL A 121 -15.11 6.23 -12.70
C VAL A 121 -16.63 6.29 -12.65
N THR A 122 -17.23 5.64 -11.67
CA THR A 122 -18.67 5.69 -11.39
C THR A 122 -18.85 6.34 -10.03
N GLN A 123 -19.70 7.37 -9.99
CA GLN A 123 -20.06 8.05 -8.74
C GLN A 123 -21.41 7.52 -8.27
N GLU A 124 -21.44 6.99 -7.06
CA GLU A 124 -22.64 6.58 -6.34
C GLU A 124 -22.85 7.52 -5.15
N ASP A 125 -24.00 7.43 -4.49
CA ASP A 125 -24.36 8.32 -3.39
C ASP A 125 -23.34 8.27 -2.22
N ASP A 126 -22.84 7.06 -1.91
CA ASP A 126 -21.99 6.82 -0.75
C ASP A 126 -20.52 6.48 -1.09
N TYR A 127 -20.19 6.27 -2.38
CA TYR A 127 -18.83 5.91 -2.79
C TYR A 127 -18.53 6.23 -4.25
N SER A 128 -17.22 6.32 -4.58
CA SER A 128 -16.74 6.35 -5.96
C SER A 128 -16.11 5.01 -6.32
N LEU A 129 -16.60 4.35 -7.35
CA LEU A 129 -15.97 3.16 -7.92
C LEU A 129 -15.01 3.56 -9.04
N ARG A 130 -13.75 3.15 -8.94
CA ARG A 130 -12.75 3.28 -10.01
C ARG A 130 -12.34 1.89 -10.49
N VAL A 131 -12.40 1.67 -11.80
CA VAL A 131 -11.88 0.45 -12.43
C VAL A 131 -10.49 0.75 -12.96
N PHE A 132 -9.51 -0.03 -12.53
CA PHE A 132 -8.11 0.13 -12.92
C PHE A 132 -7.65 -1.01 -13.83
N THR A 133 -6.77 -0.70 -14.76
CA THR A 133 -5.88 -1.69 -15.37
C THR A 133 -4.46 -1.46 -14.91
N LEU A 134 -3.78 -2.53 -14.49
CA LEU A 134 -2.37 -2.50 -14.12
C LEU A 134 -1.57 -3.29 -15.16
N LYS A 135 -0.44 -2.74 -15.59
CA LYS A 135 0.44 -3.37 -16.57
C LYS A 135 1.91 -3.10 -16.21
N VAL A 136 2.73 -4.15 -16.20
CA VAL A 136 4.19 -3.96 -16.05
C VAL A 136 4.78 -3.50 -17.37
N THR A 137 5.43 -2.35 -17.37
CA THR A 137 6.13 -1.78 -18.52
C THR A 137 7.56 -2.31 -18.57
N HIS A 138 7.72 -3.52 -19.13
CA HIS A 138 8.98 -4.23 -19.37
C HIS A 138 9.97 -4.34 -18.18
N ARG A 139 10.22 -5.58 -17.75
CA ARG A 139 11.42 -5.95 -16.98
C ARG A 139 12.66 -5.43 -17.71
N LYS A 140 13.46 -4.57 -17.08
CA LYS A 140 14.90 -4.60 -17.37
C LYS A 140 15.38 -5.97 -16.93
N ILE A 141 15.53 -6.87 -17.91
CA ILE A 141 16.37 -8.05 -17.77
C ILE A 141 17.80 -7.50 -17.72
N GLY A 142 18.43 -7.65 -16.57
CA GLY A 142 19.81 -7.26 -16.30
C GLY A 142 20.16 -7.72 -14.89
#